data_AF-A0A511NHN5-F1
#
_entry.id   AF-A0A511NHN5-F1
#
_cell.length_a   1.000
_cell.length_b   1.000
_cell.length_c   1.000
_cell.angle_alpha   90.00
_cell.angle_beta   90.00
_cell.angle_gamma   90.00
#
_symmetry.space_group_name_H-M   'P 1'
#
loop_
_entity.id
_entity.type
_entity.pdbx_description
1 polymer ?
#
loop_
_entity_poly.entity_id
_entity_poly.type
_entity_poly.pdbx_seq_one_letter_code
_entity_poly.pdbx_strand_id
1 'polypeptide(L)'
;MKTSLFTLILLYSPAIFAQVNFEEKSVQVKPNLELNKIYNYSFTDRNFSISVNDTVSKVINQSNKSMELIDKNDFANKYTFINGKNQSNDPDEFYRDFINNSEGIEYQFTTNPSGEFLELLNIPQIEEKLLKITDRLSKQRKKSDDYKANIAYIEEMVKSKTYVPYVFEQEVHVFNYFNGQYFRLGENYEGKSVQENIFGFPISSTTNTYLKDINKDKGTYTIVSDQNLSKDDFEKLWEEMAYYMLNDAKLNLSQEQVKKEIKKYSETVELKVKFENTYNLNSILLKSEYLFSLNIGAKKTVNHLSIKLLNN
;
A
#
# COMPACT_ATOMS: atom_id res chain seq x y z
N MET A 1 29.81 61.85 1.55
CA MET A 1 28.91 61.10 0.64
C MET A 1 29.48 59.69 0.52
N LYS A 2 28.89 58.74 1.25
CA LYS A 2 28.01 57.69 0.71
C LYS A 2 28.72 56.81 -0.32
N THR A 3 29.22 55.66 0.13
CA THR A 3 29.11 54.36 -0.53
C THR A 3 29.53 53.26 0.46
N SER A 4 28.76 53.11 1.54
CA SER A 4 28.69 51.83 2.24
C SER A 4 27.76 50.95 1.41
N LEU A 5 28.33 50.24 0.44
CA LEU A 5 27.59 49.38 -0.48
C LEU A 5 28.38 48.08 -0.69
N PHE A 6 28.71 47.36 0.38
CA PHE A 6 29.40 46.08 0.25
C PHE A 6 29.07 45.06 1.34
N THR A 7 27.85 45.10 1.90
CA THR A 7 27.49 44.14 2.96
C THR A 7 26.01 43.82 3.01
N LEU A 8 25.42 43.41 1.87
CA LEU A 8 24.04 42.89 1.87
C LEU A 8 23.80 41.82 0.78
N ILE A 9 24.73 40.87 0.61
CA ILE A 9 24.53 39.71 -0.30
C ILE A 9 24.80 38.36 0.41
N LEU A 10 25.11 38.34 1.71
CA LEU A 10 25.50 37.11 2.43
C LEU A 10 24.52 36.70 3.56
N LEU A 11 23.22 36.95 3.36
CA LEU A 11 22.15 36.46 4.26
C LEU A 11 21.00 35.75 3.52
N TYR A 12 21.19 35.35 2.26
CA TYR A 12 20.47 34.17 1.79
C TYR A 12 21.21 32.95 2.34
N SER A 13 21.08 32.71 3.65
CA SER A 13 21.22 31.36 4.15
C SER A 13 20.31 30.52 3.26
N PRO A 14 20.79 29.45 2.59
CA PRO A 14 19.85 28.47 2.09
C PRO A 14 19.02 28.12 3.30
N ALA A 15 17.72 28.42 3.27
CA ALA A 15 16.82 27.83 4.21
C ALA A 15 16.99 26.33 3.95
N ILE A 16 17.85 25.70 4.75
CA ILE A 16 17.87 24.26 4.90
C ILE A 16 16.48 24.05 5.45
N PHE A 17 15.52 23.80 4.56
CA PHE A 17 14.18 23.44 4.95
C PHE A 17 14.38 22.16 5.74
N ALA A 18 14.44 22.32 7.06
CA ALA A 18 14.48 21.20 7.94
C ALA A 18 13.25 20.38 7.60
N GLN A 19 13.47 19.10 7.32
CA GLN A 19 12.42 18.12 7.12
C GLN A 19 11.31 18.22 8.16
N VAL A 20 11.67 18.64 9.37
CA VAL A 20 10.76 18.95 10.47
C VAL A 20 11.09 20.33 11.00
N ASN A 21 10.12 21.24 10.99
CA ASN A 21 10.20 22.54 11.64
C ASN A 21 9.30 22.54 12.88
N PHE A 22 9.90 22.54 14.07
CA PHE A 22 9.17 22.51 15.34
C PHE A 22 8.50 23.85 15.69
N GLU A 23 9.04 24.97 15.21
CA GLU A 23 8.49 26.30 15.47
C GLU A 23 7.24 26.53 14.62
N GLU A 24 7.33 26.22 13.33
CA GLU A 24 6.20 26.27 12.39
C GLU A 24 5.26 25.07 12.49
N LYS A 25 5.63 24.07 13.31
CA LYS A 25 4.92 22.79 13.47
C LYS A 25 4.61 22.14 12.12
N SER A 26 5.60 22.06 11.25
CA SER A 26 5.46 21.56 9.89
C SER A 26 6.48 20.48 9.57
N VAL A 27 6.15 19.64 8.59
CA VAL A 27 7.02 18.57 8.08
C VAL A 27 6.97 18.51 6.56
N GLN A 28 8.13 18.25 5.95
CA GLN A 28 8.28 17.86 4.54
C GLN A 28 8.74 16.40 4.52
N VAL A 29 7.88 15.49 4.05
CA VAL A 29 8.22 14.07 3.99
C VAL A 29 9.17 13.85 2.81
N LYS A 30 10.42 13.51 3.11
CA LYS A 30 11.47 13.30 2.10
C LYS A 30 12.49 12.31 2.66
N PRO A 31 12.39 11.01 2.34
CA PRO A 31 13.25 10.01 2.95
C PRO A 31 14.75 10.35 2.81
N ASN A 32 15.45 10.41 3.93
CA ASN A 32 16.90 10.63 3.96
C ASN A 32 17.61 9.38 4.49
N LEU A 33 17.63 8.33 3.67
CA LEU A 33 18.32 7.08 3.98
C LEU A 33 19.84 7.29 3.83
N GLU A 34 20.60 6.82 4.82
CA GLU A 34 22.05 6.71 4.72
C GLU A 34 22.44 5.71 3.62
N LEU A 35 23.41 6.10 2.79
CA LEU A 35 23.96 5.26 1.72
C LEU A 35 24.62 4.01 2.32
N ASN A 36 24.36 2.84 1.73
CA ASN A 36 24.85 1.52 2.14
C ASN A 36 24.42 1.08 3.55
N LYS A 37 23.41 1.75 4.14
CA LYS A 37 22.81 1.31 5.40
C LYS A 37 21.59 0.45 5.11
N ILE A 38 21.55 -0.72 5.74
CA ILE A 38 20.45 -1.67 5.64
C ILE A 38 19.41 -1.36 6.72
N TYR A 39 18.17 -1.16 6.29
CA TYR A 39 16.99 -0.99 7.13
C TYR A 39 16.15 -2.25 7.07
N ASN A 40 15.94 -2.90 8.21
CA ASN A 40 15.16 -4.13 8.29
C ASN A 40 13.74 -3.81 8.73
N TYR A 41 12.74 -4.42 8.11
CA TYR A 41 11.33 -4.21 8.40
C TYR A 41 10.62 -5.52 8.61
N SER A 42 9.73 -5.58 9.61
CA SER A 42 8.75 -6.65 9.73
C SER A 42 7.41 -6.19 9.18
N PHE A 43 6.81 -7.02 8.34
CA PHE A 43 5.47 -6.85 7.82
C PHE A 43 4.57 -7.90 8.45
N THR A 44 3.36 -7.50 8.77
CA THR A 44 2.30 -8.41 9.20
C THR A 44 1.01 -7.98 8.53
N ASP A 45 0.61 -8.74 7.52
CA ASP A 45 -0.67 -8.60 6.83
C ASP A 45 -1.69 -9.56 7.44
N ARG A 46 -2.85 -9.03 7.85
CA ARG A 46 -3.93 -9.79 8.46
C ARG A 46 -5.21 -9.56 7.66
N ASN A 47 -5.69 -10.62 7.04
CA ASN A 47 -6.96 -10.66 6.34
C ASN A 47 -7.99 -11.37 7.21
N PHE A 48 -9.08 -10.66 7.50
CA PHE A 48 -10.23 -11.16 8.23
C PHE A 48 -11.46 -11.12 7.34
N SER A 49 -12.18 -12.23 7.27
CA SER A 49 -13.51 -12.27 6.68
C SER A 49 -14.48 -12.72 7.76
N ILE A 50 -15.40 -11.85 8.14
CA ILE A 50 -16.43 -12.08 9.13
C ILE A 50 -17.76 -12.24 8.39
N SER A 51 -18.45 -13.34 8.65
CA SER A 51 -19.84 -13.54 8.23
C SER A 51 -20.74 -13.58 9.46
N VAL A 52 -22.00 -13.15 9.32
CA VAL A 52 -23.00 -13.07 10.42
C VAL A 52 -23.18 -14.39 11.21
N ASN A 53 -22.75 -15.53 10.67
CA ASN A 53 -22.80 -16.84 11.34
C ASN A 53 -21.45 -17.26 11.97
N ASP A 54 -20.73 -16.33 12.60
CA ASP A 54 -19.50 -16.54 13.39
C ASP A 54 -18.26 -17.11 12.66
N THR A 55 -18.31 -17.37 11.35
CA THR A 55 -17.12 -17.84 10.64
C THR A 55 -16.18 -16.66 10.40
N VAL A 56 -15.11 -16.61 11.19
CA VAL A 56 -13.96 -15.73 11.00
C VAL A 56 -12.89 -16.52 10.28
N SER A 57 -12.70 -16.27 8.99
CA SER A 57 -11.46 -16.68 8.31
C SER A 57 -10.38 -15.67 8.67
N LYS A 58 -9.21 -16.16 9.09
CA LYS A 58 -8.07 -15.34 9.48
C LYS A 58 -6.80 -15.82 8.77
N VAL A 59 -6.40 -15.08 7.74
CA VAL A 59 -5.11 -15.27 7.07
C VAL A 59 -4.14 -14.24 7.60
N ILE A 60 -2.95 -14.68 7.97
CA ILE A 60 -1.85 -13.89 8.48
C ILE A 60 -0.62 -14.23 7.64
N ASN A 61 -0.09 -13.21 6.97
CA ASN A 61 1.17 -13.27 6.27
C ASN A 61 2.18 -12.41 7.04
N GLN A 62 3.32 -12.97 7.38
CA GLN A 62 4.42 -12.29 8.04
C GLN A 62 5.66 -12.38 7.17
N SER A 63 6.38 -11.29 7.02
CA SER A 63 7.60 -11.26 6.24
C SER A 63 8.58 -10.26 6.82
N ASN A 64 9.86 -10.64 6.88
CA ASN A 64 10.93 -9.69 7.11
C ASN A 64 11.48 -9.23 5.77
N LYS A 65 11.74 -7.94 5.61
CA LYS A 65 12.32 -7.38 4.38
C LYS A 65 13.42 -6.41 4.72
N SER A 66 14.43 -6.31 3.87
CA SER A 66 15.49 -5.32 4.02
C SER A 66 15.44 -4.31 2.89
N MET A 67 15.75 -3.06 3.19
CA MET A 67 15.86 -1.97 2.24
C MET A 67 17.19 -1.28 2.41
N GLU A 68 17.87 -1.00 1.31
CA GLU A 68 19.16 -0.34 1.29
C GLU A 68 19.19 0.70 0.17
N LEU A 69 19.69 1.90 0.46
CA LEU A 69 20.05 2.87 -0.56
C LEU A 69 21.45 2.52 -1.06
N ILE A 70 21.57 2.08 -2.30
CA ILE A 70 22.83 1.59 -2.88
C ILE A 70 23.52 2.63 -3.77
N ASP A 71 22.78 3.61 -4.29
CA ASP A 71 23.34 4.73 -5.05
C ASP A 71 22.42 5.95 -4.96
N LYS A 72 22.99 7.16 -5.09
CA LYS A 72 22.21 8.41 -5.14
C LYS A 72 22.91 9.47 -5.96
N ASN A 73 22.14 10.20 -6.76
CA ASN A 73 22.56 11.41 -7.44
C ASN A 73 21.45 12.48 -7.37
N ASP A 74 21.66 13.62 -8.03
CA ASP A 74 20.74 14.75 -7.97
C ASP A 74 19.35 14.47 -8.58
N PHE A 75 19.21 13.42 -9.38
CA PHE A 75 17.99 13.07 -10.13
C PHE A 75 17.32 11.80 -9.64
N ALA A 76 18.09 10.85 -9.08
CA ALA A 76 17.57 9.55 -8.69
C ALA A 76 18.33 8.94 -7.51
N ASN A 77 17.57 8.21 -6.70
CA ASN A 77 18.06 7.29 -5.68
C ASN A 77 17.84 5.87 -6.17
N LYS A 78 18.83 4.99 -6.01
CA LYS A 78 18.74 3.57 -6.34
C LYS A 78 18.71 2.75 -5.06
N TYR A 79 17.76 1.83 -4.98
CA TYR A 79 17.56 0.97 -3.82
C TYR A 79 17.67 -0.49 -4.17
N THR A 80 18.03 -1.28 -3.16
CA THR A 80 17.82 -2.72 -3.12
C THR A 80 16.79 -3.01 -2.04
N PHE A 81 15.80 -3.83 -2.38
CA PHE A 81 14.78 -4.32 -1.46
C PHE A 81 14.71 -5.84 -1.54
N ILE A 82 14.88 -6.52 -0.40
CA ILE A 82 15.03 -7.97 -0.36
C ILE A 82 13.93 -8.57 0.50
N ASN A 83 13.21 -9.53 -0.08
CA ASN A 83 12.30 -10.39 0.68
C ASN A 83 13.13 -11.36 1.52
N GLY A 84 13.07 -11.23 2.83
CA GLY A 84 13.61 -12.19 3.77
C GLY A 84 12.63 -13.33 4.04
N LYS A 85 12.74 -13.91 5.24
CA LYS A 85 11.89 -15.01 5.68
C LYS A 85 10.41 -14.62 5.69
N ASN A 86 9.58 -15.48 5.09
CA ASN A 86 8.13 -15.36 5.02
C ASN A 86 7.43 -16.48 5.79
N GLN A 87 6.26 -16.19 6.34
CA GLN A 87 5.38 -17.14 7.00
C GLN A 87 3.92 -16.80 6.69
N SER A 88 3.18 -17.78 6.20
CA SER A 88 1.76 -17.69 5.89
C SER A 88 1.01 -18.85 6.54
N ASN A 89 -0.20 -18.57 7.04
CA ASN A 89 -1.16 -19.59 7.46
C ASN A 89 -2.34 -19.71 6.48
N ASP A 90 -2.17 -19.28 5.22
CA ASP A 90 -3.24 -19.31 4.23
C ASP A 90 -3.83 -20.74 4.11
N PRO A 91 -5.17 -20.88 4.18
CA PRO A 91 -5.82 -22.17 4.01
C PRO A 91 -5.58 -22.77 2.63
N ASP A 92 -5.42 -21.94 1.59
CA ASP A 92 -5.01 -22.39 0.27
C ASP A 92 -3.55 -22.86 0.31
N GLU A 93 -3.35 -24.15 0.02
CA GLU A 93 -2.03 -24.75 0.12
C GLU A 93 -1.03 -24.14 -0.86
N PHE A 94 -1.48 -23.75 -2.06
CA PHE A 94 -0.61 -23.16 -3.07
C PHE A 94 -0.14 -21.78 -2.61
N TYR A 95 -1.04 -20.89 -2.22
CA TYR A 95 -0.66 -19.55 -1.79
C TYR A 95 0.23 -19.57 -0.54
N ARG A 96 -0.09 -20.43 0.43
CA ARG A 96 0.75 -20.65 1.61
C ARG A 96 2.15 -21.12 1.24
N ASP A 97 2.25 -22.16 0.42
CA ASP A 97 3.53 -22.73 0.01
C ASP A 97 4.33 -21.72 -0.82
N PHE A 98 3.69 -20.99 -1.74
CA PHE A 98 4.32 -19.95 -2.55
C PHE A 98 4.91 -18.85 -1.68
N ILE A 99 4.12 -18.24 -0.78
CA ILE A 99 4.59 -17.17 0.12
C ILE A 99 5.76 -17.66 0.98
N ASN A 100 5.63 -18.83 1.59
CA ASN A 100 6.67 -19.42 2.45
C ASN A 100 7.98 -19.72 1.71
N ASN A 101 7.93 -19.82 0.38
CA ASN A 101 9.08 -20.12 -0.47
C ASN A 101 9.64 -18.90 -1.23
N SER A 102 9.07 -17.71 -1.02
CA SER A 102 9.45 -16.44 -1.70
C SER A 102 10.58 -15.66 -1.03
N GLU A 103 11.33 -16.30 -0.14
CA GLU A 103 12.54 -15.71 0.47
C GLU A 103 13.66 -15.54 -0.58
N GLY A 104 14.42 -14.47 -0.45
CA GLY A 104 15.59 -14.16 -1.26
C GLY A 104 15.30 -13.47 -2.60
N ILE A 105 14.05 -13.07 -2.87
CA ILE A 105 13.74 -12.24 -4.03
C ILE A 105 14.28 -10.84 -3.78
N GLU A 106 15.05 -10.33 -4.74
CA GLU A 106 15.70 -9.02 -4.67
C GLU A 106 15.10 -8.13 -5.74
N TYR A 107 14.68 -6.94 -5.34
CA TYR A 107 14.14 -5.90 -6.20
C TYR A 107 15.11 -4.72 -6.19
N GLN A 108 15.57 -4.31 -7.37
CA GLN A 108 16.37 -3.11 -7.55
C GLN A 108 15.52 -2.07 -8.25
N PHE A 109 15.32 -0.91 -7.63
CA PHE A 109 14.43 0.11 -8.16
C PHE A 109 14.97 1.51 -7.92
N THR A 110 14.40 2.48 -8.62
CA THR A 110 14.76 3.89 -8.48
C THR A 110 13.59 4.72 -8.00
N THR A 111 13.92 5.78 -7.27
CA THR A 111 13.00 6.88 -6.96
C THR A 111 13.63 8.20 -7.36
N ASN A 112 12.83 9.25 -7.50
CA ASN A 112 13.38 10.60 -7.50
C ASN A 112 13.86 11.00 -6.08
N PRO A 113 14.52 12.17 -5.89
CA PRO A 113 15.01 12.59 -4.59
C PRO A 113 13.91 12.86 -3.55
N SER A 114 12.65 13.03 -3.98
CA SER A 114 11.50 13.19 -3.10
C SER A 114 10.94 11.84 -2.61
N GLY A 115 11.36 10.73 -3.21
CA GLY A 115 10.92 9.38 -2.86
C GLY A 115 9.75 8.86 -3.70
N GLU A 116 9.47 9.47 -4.86
CA GLU A 116 8.48 8.96 -5.83
C GLU A 116 9.09 7.83 -6.66
N PHE A 117 8.37 6.72 -6.79
CA PHE A 117 8.81 5.56 -7.57
C PHE A 117 8.97 5.91 -9.05
N LEU A 118 10.08 5.49 -9.66
CA LEU A 118 10.36 5.71 -11.08
C LEU A 118 10.26 4.41 -11.88
N GLU A 119 11.09 3.42 -11.56
CA GLU A 119 11.11 2.15 -12.28
C GLU A 119 11.72 1.00 -11.47
N LEU A 120 11.39 -0.22 -11.88
CA LEU A 120 11.98 -1.47 -11.42
C LEU A 120 13.02 -1.96 -12.44
N LEU A 121 14.25 -2.16 -12.01
CA LEU A 121 15.43 -2.31 -12.88
C LEU A 121 15.77 -3.76 -13.25
N ASN A 122 15.43 -4.72 -12.39
CA ASN A 122 15.90 -6.11 -12.49
C ASN A 122 14.76 -7.12 -12.69
N ILE A 123 13.77 -6.76 -13.52
CA ILE A 123 12.58 -7.57 -13.83
C ILE A 123 12.96 -9.01 -14.25
N PRO A 124 13.88 -9.25 -15.21
CA PRO A 124 14.20 -10.61 -15.64
C PRO A 124 14.72 -11.51 -14.52
N GLN A 125 15.49 -10.94 -13.58
CA GLN A 125 16.03 -11.68 -12.43
C GLN A 125 14.94 -12.02 -11.42
N ILE A 126 13.94 -11.15 -11.26
CA ILE A 126 12.78 -11.39 -10.39
C ILE A 126 11.91 -12.49 -11.00
N GLU A 127 11.60 -12.41 -12.30
CA GLU A 127 10.86 -13.43 -13.04
C GLU A 127 11.53 -14.80 -12.92
N GLU A 128 12.85 -14.88 -13.15
CA GLU A 128 13.61 -16.13 -13.01
C GLU A 128 13.47 -16.74 -11.60
N LYS A 129 13.58 -15.91 -10.55
CA LYS A 129 13.43 -16.38 -9.16
C LYS A 129 12.00 -16.86 -8.87
N LEU A 130 10.97 -16.13 -9.32
CA LEU A 130 9.57 -16.51 -9.14
C LEU A 130 9.25 -17.82 -9.87
N LEU A 131 9.73 -17.99 -11.11
CA LEU A 131 9.55 -19.23 -11.89
C LEU A 131 10.31 -20.41 -11.28
N LYS A 132 11.49 -20.20 -10.68
CA LYS A 132 12.18 -21.26 -9.92
C LYS A 132 11.38 -21.73 -8.71
N ILE A 133 10.63 -20.83 -8.06
CA ILE A 133 9.74 -21.20 -6.94
C ILE A 133 8.62 -22.10 -7.46
N THR A 134 7.93 -21.71 -8.54
CA THR A 134 6.84 -22.53 -9.10
C THR A 134 7.33 -23.88 -9.61
N ASP A 135 8.50 -23.94 -10.28
CA ASP A 135 9.13 -25.18 -10.73
C ASP A 135 9.47 -26.13 -9.55
N ARG A 136 9.95 -25.58 -8.43
CA ARG A 136 10.18 -26.38 -7.23
C ARG A 136 8.87 -26.92 -6.63
N LEU A 137 7.83 -26.08 -6.59
CA LEU A 137 6.52 -26.46 -6.05
C LEU A 137 5.82 -27.50 -6.93
N SER A 138 5.97 -27.44 -8.25
CA SER A 138 5.37 -28.39 -9.20
C SER A 138 5.96 -29.80 -9.08
N LYS A 139 7.22 -29.91 -8.65
CA LYS A 139 7.94 -31.19 -8.43
C LYS A 139 7.55 -31.92 -7.14
N GLN A 140 6.78 -31.29 -6.25
CA GLN A 140 6.31 -31.93 -5.02
C GLN A 140 5.26 -33.00 -5.34
N ARG A 141 5.41 -34.21 -4.77
CA ARG A 141 4.48 -35.32 -5.03
C ARG A 141 3.11 -35.06 -4.38
N LYS A 142 2.03 -35.49 -5.04
CA LYS A 142 0.63 -35.48 -4.56
C LYS A 142 0.04 -34.08 -4.29
N LYS A 143 -0.13 -33.27 -5.33
CA LYS A 143 -0.88 -31.99 -5.27
C LYS A 143 -2.22 -32.12 -5.99
N SER A 144 -3.25 -31.42 -5.52
CA SER A 144 -4.57 -31.36 -6.15
C SER A 144 -4.49 -30.72 -7.55
N ASP A 145 -5.53 -30.89 -8.35
CA ASP A 145 -5.56 -30.26 -9.68
C ASP A 145 -5.68 -28.73 -9.59
N ASP A 146 -6.40 -28.20 -8.59
CA ASP A 146 -6.45 -26.77 -8.29
C ASP A 146 -5.06 -26.18 -8.00
N TYR A 147 -4.25 -26.89 -7.21
CA TYR A 147 -2.87 -26.47 -6.91
C TYR A 147 -2.02 -26.37 -8.19
N LYS A 148 -2.16 -27.34 -9.11
CA LYS A 148 -1.44 -27.34 -10.39
C LYS A 148 -1.95 -26.23 -11.31
N ALA A 149 -3.25 -25.98 -11.32
CA ALA A 149 -3.84 -24.88 -12.08
C ALA A 149 -3.32 -23.53 -11.58
N ASN A 150 -3.24 -23.34 -10.27
CA ASN A 150 -2.68 -22.12 -9.66
C ASN A 150 -1.19 -21.93 -10.01
N ILE A 151 -0.39 -23.01 -10.08
CA ILE A 151 0.99 -22.94 -10.60
C ILE A 151 1.00 -22.37 -12.01
N ALA A 152 0.24 -22.98 -12.93
CA ALA A 152 0.23 -22.56 -14.34
C ALA A 152 -0.21 -21.10 -14.49
N TYR A 153 -1.23 -20.69 -13.73
CA TYR A 153 -1.73 -19.32 -13.71
C TYR A 153 -0.66 -18.32 -13.24
N ILE A 154 0.02 -18.59 -12.11
CA ILE A 154 1.10 -17.71 -11.64
C ILE A 154 2.27 -17.67 -12.64
N GLU A 155 2.62 -18.79 -13.26
CA GLU A 155 3.68 -18.79 -14.28
C GLU A 155 3.33 -17.93 -15.50
N GLU A 156 2.08 -17.95 -15.94
CA GLU A 156 1.59 -17.07 -17.01
C GLU A 156 1.63 -15.60 -16.59
N MET A 157 1.15 -15.29 -15.38
CA MET A 157 1.19 -13.92 -14.85
C MET A 157 2.63 -13.41 -14.72
N VAL A 158 3.55 -14.19 -14.17
CA VAL A 158 4.97 -13.80 -14.01
C VAL A 158 5.63 -13.54 -15.36
N LYS A 159 5.27 -14.29 -16.41
CA LYS A 159 5.77 -14.06 -17.78
C LYS A 159 5.10 -12.86 -18.47
N SER A 160 4.03 -12.32 -17.89
CA SER A 160 3.41 -11.10 -18.41
C SER A 160 4.29 -9.89 -18.09
N LYS A 161 4.33 -8.92 -19.00
CA LYS A 161 5.16 -7.70 -18.85
C LYS A 161 4.71 -6.79 -17.70
N THR A 162 3.51 -7.00 -17.17
CA THR A 162 2.86 -6.05 -16.25
C THR A 162 2.82 -6.54 -14.82
N TYR A 163 2.77 -7.86 -14.60
CA TYR A 163 2.54 -8.41 -13.26
C TYR A 163 3.65 -8.08 -12.27
N VAL A 164 4.91 -8.34 -12.61
CA VAL A 164 6.05 -8.12 -11.69
C VAL A 164 6.18 -6.64 -11.32
N PRO A 165 6.18 -5.68 -12.27
CA PRO A 165 6.17 -4.26 -11.92
C PRO A 165 4.97 -3.86 -11.06
N TYR A 166 3.76 -4.31 -11.41
CA TYR A 166 2.54 -3.97 -10.68
C TYR A 166 2.59 -4.45 -9.23
N VAL A 167 2.93 -5.72 -9.00
CA VAL A 167 3.01 -6.29 -7.64
C VAL A 167 4.04 -5.54 -6.80
N PHE A 168 5.20 -5.24 -7.38
CA PHE A 168 6.25 -4.51 -6.66
C PHE A 168 5.85 -3.06 -6.35
N GLU A 169 5.18 -2.38 -7.30
CA GLU A 169 4.69 -1.01 -7.10
C GLU A 169 3.69 -0.95 -5.93
N GLN A 170 2.75 -1.89 -5.85
CA GLN A 170 1.82 -1.99 -4.71
C GLN A 170 2.56 -2.15 -3.37
N GLU A 171 3.63 -2.93 -3.37
CA GLU A 171 4.43 -3.20 -2.18
C GLU A 171 5.23 -1.98 -1.71
N VAL A 172 5.84 -1.25 -2.64
CA VAL A 172 6.60 -0.02 -2.36
C VAL A 172 5.68 1.18 -2.07
N HIS A 173 4.47 1.19 -2.62
CA HIS A 173 3.51 2.29 -2.43
C HIS A 173 3.26 2.60 -0.95
N VAL A 174 3.21 1.58 -0.08
CA VAL A 174 3.00 1.78 1.36
C VAL A 174 4.14 2.57 2.03
N PHE A 175 5.38 2.38 1.56
CA PHE A 175 6.51 3.19 2.02
C PHE A 175 6.46 4.62 1.49
N ASN A 176 6.03 4.77 0.24
CA ASN A 176 6.08 6.03 -0.47
C ASN A 176 4.83 6.89 -0.33
N TYR A 177 3.79 6.40 0.35
CA TYR A 177 2.47 6.99 0.36
C TYR A 177 2.44 8.51 0.67
N PHE A 178 3.27 8.97 1.62
CA PHE A 178 3.35 10.39 1.99
C PHE A 178 4.60 11.10 1.45
N ASN A 179 5.48 10.40 0.72
CA ASN A 179 6.73 10.97 0.23
C ASN A 179 6.47 12.17 -0.70
N GLY A 180 7.31 13.20 -0.59
CA GLY A 180 7.18 14.45 -1.34
C GLY A 180 6.16 15.43 -0.77
N GLN A 181 5.33 15.05 0.20
CA GLN A 181 4.25 15.90 0.71
C GLN A 181 4.69 16.79 1.89
N TYR A 182 4.11 17.98 1.95
CA TYR A 182 4.28 18.94 3.05
C TYR A 182 3.01 18.98 3.90
N PHE A 183 3.18 19.02 5.22
CA PHE A 183 2.07 19.14 6.16
C PHE A 183 2.37 20.12 7.28
N ARG A 184 1.35 20.85 7.72
CA ARG A 184 1.38 21.62 8.97
C ARG A 184 0.40 21.06 9.99
N LEU A 185 0.82 21.01 11.25
CA LEU A 185 0.00 20.52 12.35
C LEU A 185 -1.25 21.39 12.52
N GLY A 186 -2.43 20.75 12.56
CA GLY A 186 -3.72 21.43 12.67
C GLY A 186 -4.37 21.77 11.32
N GLU A 187 -3.68 21.56 10.20
CA GLU A 187 -4.27 21.61 8.86
C GLU A 187 -4.78 20.22 8.44
N ASN A 188 -5.95 20.20 7.79
CA ASN A 188 -6.51 19.00 7.15
C ASN A 188 -6.56 19.23 5.64
N TYR A 189 -6.06 18.26 4.87
CA TYR A 189 -6.04 18.30 3.42
C TYR A 189 -7.09 17.31 2.89
N GLU A 190 -8.19 17.84 2.37
CA GLU A 190 -9.25 17.05 1.75
C GLU A 190 -8.95 16.86 0.25
N GLY A 191 -8.85 15.60 -0.16
CA GLY A 191 -8.76 15.19 -1.56
C GLY A 191 -10.01 14.43 -1.98
N LYS A 192 -10.54 14.73 -3.16
CA LYS A 192 -11.59 13.94 -3.79
C LYS A 192 -10.97 13.13 -4.92
N SER A 193 -11.19 11.82 -4.90
CA SER A 193 -10.72 10.93 -5.95
C SER A 193 -11.84 10.05 -6.45
N VAL A 194 -11.77 9.68 -7.72
CA VAL A 194 -12.67 8.72 -8.34
C VAL A 194 -11.85 7.47 -8.62
N GLN A 195 -12.24 6.35 -8.03
CA GLN A 195 -11.49 5.10 -8.15
C GLN A 195 -12.26 4.11 -9.00
N GLU A 196 -11.60 3.54 -9.99
CA GLU A 196 -12.09 2.34 -10.66
C GLU A 196 -12.17 1.21 -9.64
N ASN A 197 -13.25 0.43 -9.71
CA ASN A 197 -13.44 -0.73 -8.84
C ASN A 197 -13.59 -2.01 -9.67
N ILE A 198 -13.50 -3.15 -8.99
CA ILE A 198 -13.66 -4.48 -9.59
C ILE A 198 -15.04 -4.73 -10.23
N PHE A 199 -16.00 -3.84 -9.98
CA PHE A 199 -17.35 -3.90 -10.52
C PHE A 199 -17.53 -3.06 -11.80
N GLY A 200 -16.48 -2.38 -12.25
CA GLY A 200 -16.44 -1.69 -13.55
C GLY A 200 -17.04 -0.29 -13.56
N PHE A 201 -17.45 0.27 -12.41
CA PHE A 201 -17.91 1.66 -12.34
C PHE A 201 -17.09 2.47 -11.33
N PRO A 202 -16.76 3.72 -11.65
CA PRO A 202 -16.02 4.59 -10.74
C PRO A 202 -16.81 4.89 -9.45
N ILE A 203 -16.18 4.78 -8.28
CA ILE A 203 -16.74 5.28 -7.01
C ILE A 203 -15.94 6.49 -6.55
N SER A 204 -16.63 7.58 -6.22
CA SER A 204 -16.01 8.72 -5.57
C SER A 204 -15.67 8.43 -4.12
N SER A 205 -14.50 8.88 -3.70
CA SER A 205 -14.07 8.84 -2.31
C SER A 205 -13.53 10.20 -1.89
N THR A 206 -13.65 10.47 -0.60
CA THR A 206 -13.04 11.62 0.05
C THR A 206 -11.96 11.13 0.98
N THR A 207 -10.74 11.62 0.75
CA THR A 207 -9.56 11.34 1.53
C THR A 207 -9.23 12.57 2.36
N ASN A 208 -9.07 12.39 3.66
CA ASN A 208 -8.62 13.43 4.57
C ASN A 208 -7.24 13.06 5.09
N THR A 209 -6.24 13.83 4.69
CA THR A 209 -4.85 13.65 5.12
C THR A 209 -4.43 14.76 6.05
N TYR A 210 -3.73 14.45 7.12
CA TYR A 210 -3.27 15.44 8.09
C TYR A 210 -2.06 14.98 8.90
N LEU A 211 -1.30 15.94 9.39
CA LEU A 211 -0.25 15.71 10.38
C LEU A 211 -0.91 15.54 11.75
N LYS A 212 -0.80 14.35 12.35
CA LYS A 212 -1.42 14.01 13.62
C LYS A 212 -0.62 14.52 14.82
N ASP A 213 0.70 14.36 14.79
CA ASP A 213 1.59 14.78 15.87
C ASP A 213 3.03 15.01 15.40
N ILE A 214 3.75 15.90 16.09
CA ILE A 214 5.21 16.09 16.01
C ILE A 214 5.76 16.01 17.43
N ASN A 215 6.51 14.97 17.73
CA ASN A 215 7.09 14.71 19.04
C ASN A 215 8.60 15.00 19.03
N LYS A 216 8.99 16.13 19.61
CA LYS A 216 10.40 16.55 19.70
C LYS A 216 11.25 15.62 20.55
N ASP A 217 10.73 15.16 21.68
CA ASP A 217 11.48 14.34 22.64
C ASP A 217 11.78 12.94 22.09
N LYS A 218 10.83 12.37 21.33
CA LYS A 218 11.00 11.07 20.66
C LYS A 218 11.69 11.21 19.29
N GLY A 219 11.79 12.42 18.76
CA GLY A 219 12.31 12.67 17.41
C GLY A 219 11.43 12.02 16.33
N THR A 220 10.10 12.08 16.48
CA THR A 220 9.15 11.42 15.56
C THR A 220 8.00 12.33 15.15
N TYR A 221 7.39 12.05 14.01
CA TYR A 221 6.11 12.64 13.62
C TYR A 221 5.20 11.58 12.99
N THR A 222 3.89 11.82 12.98
CA THR A 222 2.89 10.87 12.47
C THR A 222 1.91 11.55 11.52
N ILE A 223 1.72 10.96 10.35
CA ILE A 223 0.76 11.43 9.34
C ILE A 223 -0.34 10.38 9.20
N VAL A 224 -1.57 10.84 9.06
CA VAL A 224 -2.76 10.01 8.88
C VAL A 224 -3.46 10.40 7.59
N SER A 225 -3.97 9.41 6.87
CA SER A 225 -4.91 9.57 5.78
C SER A 225 -6.10 8.65 6.01
N ASP A 226 -7.30 9.22 6.05
CA ASP A 226 -8.56 8.48 6.15
C ASP A 226 -9.35 8.70 4.85
N GLN A 227 -9.61 7.63 4.12
CA GLN A 227 -10.44 7.63 2.92
C GLN A 227 -11.78 6.93 3.22
N ASN A 228 -12.86 7.63 2.87
CA ASN A 228 -14.23 7.14 2.98
C ASN A 228 -14.89 7.19 1.60
N LEU A 229 -15.63 6.14 1.24
CA LEU A 229 -16.46 6.19 0.04
C LEU A 229 -17.68 7.07 0.24
N SER A 230 -18.13 7.69 -0.85
CA SER A 230 -19.45 8.28 -0.94
C SER A 230 -20.52 7.17 -0.91
N LYS A 231 -21.39 7.21 0.12
CA LYS A 231 -22.54 6.30 0.20
C LYS A 231 -23.46 6.44 -1.02
N ASP A 232 -23.71 7.68 -1.42
CA ASP A 232 -24.60 8.01 -2.54
C ASP A 232 -24.07 7.47 -3.87
N ASP A 233 -22.75 7.53 -4.09
CA ASP A 233 -22.17 6.99 -5.33
C ASP A 233 -22.09 5.47 -5.32
N PHE A 234 -21.96 4.86 -4.13
CA PHE A 234 -22.13 3.41 -4.00
C PHE A 234 -23.57 2.97 -4.31
N GLU A 235 -24.58 3.70 -3.79
CA GLU A 235 -25.99 3.43 -4.08
C GLU A 235 -26.26 3.45 -5.59
N LYS A 236 -25.77 4.47 -6.31
CA LYS A 236 -25.87 4.56 -7.77
C LYS A 236 -25.20 3.40 -8.49
N LEU A 237 -23.96 3.06 -8.11
CA LEU A 237 -23.25 1.89 -8.66
C LEU A 237 -24.10 0.62 -8.52
N TRP A 238 -24.69 0.43 -7.35
CA TRP A 238 -25.45 -0.77 -7.05
C TRP A 238 -26.80 -0.80 -7.77
N GLU A 239 -27.45 0.35 -7.94
CA GLU A 239 -28.63 0.50 -8.81
C GLU A 239 -28.32 0.16 -10.28
N GLU A 240 -27.18 0.61 -10.80
CA GLU A 240 -26.75 0.31 -12.16
C GLU A 240 -26.43 -1.18 -12.35
N MET A 241 -25.70 -1.79 -11.41
CA MET A 241 -25.43 -3.23 -11.45
C MET A 241 -26.70 -4.06 -11.38
N ALA A 242 -27.63 -3.67 -10.52
CA ALA A 242 -28.96 -4.24 -10.45
C ALA A 242 -29.74 -4.14 -11.76
N TYR A 243 -29.66 -2.99 -12.45
CA TYR A 243 -30.26 -2.83 -13.77
C TYR A 243 -29.67 -3.81 -14.79
N TYR A 244 -28.35 -4.02 -14.78
CA TYR A 244 -27.73 -5.03 -15.65
C TYR A 244 -28.12 -6.46 -15.25
N MET A 245 -28.20 -6.78 -13.95
CA MET A 245 -28.62 -8.10 -13.47
C MET A 245 -30.09 -8.41 -13.78
N LEU A 246 -30.99 -7.43 -13.73
CA LEU A 246 -32.40 -7.56 -14.13
C LEU A 246 -32.56 -7.84 -15.62
N ASN A 247 -31.64 -7.35 -16.44
CA ASN A 247 -31.63 -7.56 -17.88
C ASN A 247 -30.83 -8.81 -18.28
N ASP A 248 -30.25 -9.54 -17.32
CA ASP A 248 -29.69 -10.86 -17.57
C ASP A 248 -30.84 -11.88 -17.66
N ALA A 249 -31.00 -12.48 -18.83
CA ALA A 249 -32.06 -13.43 -19.19
C ALA A 249 -32.14 -14.67 -18.28
N LYS A 250 -31.15 -14.89 -17.40
CA LYS A 250 -31.09 -16.02 -16.46
C LYS A 250 -31.63 -15.72 -15.06
N LEU A 251 -31.94 -14.46 -14.72
CA LEU A 251 -32.40 -14.06 -13.38
C LEU A 251 -33.90 -13.74 -13.36
N ASN A 252 -34.70 -14.57 -12.68
CA ASN A 252 -36.12 -14.32 -12.43
C ASN A 252 -36.33 -13.44 -11.18
N LEU A 253 -35.85 -12.19 -11.21
CA LEU A 253 -36.09 -11.22 -10.14
C LEU A 253 -37.00 -10.09 -10.63
N SER A 254 -38.01 -9.73 -9.83
CA SER A 254 -38.79 -8.54 -10.07
C SER A 254 -37.99 -7.28 -9.73
N GLN A 255 -38.34 -6.16 -10.38
CA GLN A 255 -37.73 -4.86 -10.12
C GLN A 255 -37.81 -4.45 -8.63
N GLU A 256 -38.90 -4.81 -7.95
CA GLU A 256 -39.09 -4.55 -6.51
C GLU A 256 -38.19 -5.41 -5.62
N GLN A 257 -37.95 -6.68 -5.98
CA GLN A 257 -36.99 -7.53 -5.25
C GLN A 257 -35.57 -6.98 -5.37
N VAL A 258 -35.21 -6.47 -6.54
CA VAL A 258 -33.87 -5.91 -6.78
C VAL A 258 -33.69 -4.59 -6.04
N LYS A 259 -34.66 -3.66 -6.09
CA LYS A 259 -34.63 -2.44 -5.26
C LYS A 259 -34.51 -2.75 -3.77
N LYS A 260 -35.21 -3.78 -3.29
CA LYS A 260 -35.15 -4.20 -1.89
C LYS A 260 -33.76 -4.74 -1.52
N GLU A 261 -33.11 -5.51 -2.39
CA GLU A 261 -31.74 -5.99 -2.15
C GLU A 261 -30.71 -4.85 -2.25
N ILE A 262 -30.81 -3.94 -3.23
CA ILE A 262 -29.94 -2.75 -3.32
C ILE A 262 -29.98 -1.97 -2.00
N LYS A 263 -31.18 -1.61 -1.53
CA LYS A 263 -31.38 -0.83 -0.31
C LYS A 263 -30.83 -1.54 0.92
N LYS A 264 -31.06 -2.85 1.03
CA LYS A 264 -30.55 -3.67 2.13
C LYS A 264 -29.01 -3.67 2.17
N TYR A 265 -28.34 -3.73 1.02
CA TYR A 265 -26.88 -3.68 0.99
C TYR A 265 -26.36 -2.25 1.21
N SER A 266 -26.95 -1.24 0.58
CA SER A 266 -26.48 0.15 0.71
C SER A 266 -26.55 0.70 2.14
N GLU A 267 -27.54 0.27 2.93
CA GLU A 267 -27.65 0.62 4.35
C GLU A 267 -26.51 0.04 5.21
N THR A 268 -25.83 -0.98 4.71
CA THR A 268 -24.76 -1.70 5.43
C THR A 268 -23.37 -1.49 4.86
N VAL A 269 -23.26 -0.79 3.71
CA VAL A 269 -21.99 -0.62 3.04
C VAL A 269 -21.14 0.43 3.73
N GLU A 270 -19.94 0.02 4.12
CA GLU A 270 -18.93 0.89 4.69
C GLU A 270 -17.59 0.47 4.07
N LEU A 271 -16.99 1.35 3.26
CA LEU A 271 -15.57 1.22 2.93
C LEU A 271 -14.79 2.25 3.73
N LYS A 272 -13.84 1.75 4.50
CA LYS A 272 -12.89 2.55 5.23
C LYS A 272 -11.49 2.13 4.84
N VAL A 273 -10.71 3.09 4.34
CA VAL A 273 -9.28 2.92 4.12
C VAL A 273 -8.55 3.91 5.00
N LYS A 274 -7.59 3.45 5.79
CA LYS A 274 -6.81 4.29 6.69
C LYS A 274 -5.33 3.97 6.56
N PHE A 275 -4.52 5.00 6.39
CA PHE A 275 -3.07 4.94 6.54
C PHE A 275 -2.64 5.77 7.74
N GLU A 276 -1.78 5.21 8.59
CA GLU A 276 -1.13 5.94 9.68
C GLU A 276 0.37 5.58 9.69
N ASN A 277 1.21 6.53 9.27
CA ASN A 277 2.65 6.35 9.18
C ASN A 277 3.37 7.22 10.21
N THR A 278 4.23 6.59 11.00
CA THR A 278 5.14 7.24 11.94
C THR A 278 6.55 7.21 11.39
N TYR A 279 7.20 8.36 11.39
CA TYR A 279 8.55 8.56 10.88
C TYR A 279 9.47 9.12 11.97
N ASN A 280 10.78 8.96 11.80
CA ASN A 280 11.76 9.76 12.53
C ASN A 280 11.99 11.13 11.85
N LEU A 281 12.85 11.98 12.43
CA LEU A 281 13.17 13.31 11.87
C LEU A 281 13.86 13.29 10.49
N ASN A 282 14.32 12.13 10.02
CA ASN A 282 14.93 11.93 8.69
C ASN A 282 13.93 11.30 7.69
N SER A 283 12.63 11.31 7.99
CA SER A 283 11.60 10.66 7.17
C SER A 283 11.82 9.16 6.94
N ILE A 284 12.56 8.49 7.81
CA ILE A 284 12.66 7.04 7.77
C ILE A 284 11.40 6.49 8.45
N LEU A 285 10.67 5.64 7.72
CA LEU A 285 9.45 5.00 8.22
C LEU A 285 9.81 4.13 9.42
N LEU A 286 9.23 4.42 10.59
CA LEU A 286 9.40 3.60 11.80
C LEU A 286 8.26 2.60 11.93
N LYS A 287 7.05 3.03 11.54
CA LYS A 287 5.83 2.25 11.67
C LYS A 287 4.82 2.70 10.61
N SER A 288 4.16 1.75 9.97
CA SER A 288 2.99 1.99 9.13
C SER A 288 1.85 1.08 9.57
N GLU A 289 0.64 1.63 9.60
CA GLU A 289 -0.60 0.90 9.81
C GLU A 289 -1.53 1.23 8.64
N TYR A 290 -1.77 0.24 7.78
CA TYR A 290 -2.77 0.30 6.72
C TYR A 290 -3.97 -0.56 7.09
N LEU A 291 -5.15 0.03 7.10
CA LEU A 291 -6.40 -0.66 7.35
C LEU A 291 -7.33 -0.45 6.17
N PHE A 292 -7.75 -1.54 5.54
CA PHE A 292 -8.89 -1.58 4.64
C PHE A 292 -10.01 -2.36 5.31
N SER A 293 -11.21 -1.82 5.32
CA SER A 293 -12.41 -2.49 5.83
C SER A 293 -13.56 -2.24 4.87
N LEU A 294 -14.09 -3.30 4.30
CA LEU A 294 -15.29 -3.30 3.48
C LEU A 294 -16.38 -4.10 4.17
N ASN A 295 -17.45 -3.42 4.54
CA ASN A 295 -18.68 -4.05 4.99
C ASN A 295 -19.67 -4.06 3.82
N ILE A 296 -20.28 -5.21 3.51
CA ILE A 296 -21.39 -5.33 2.56
C ILE A 296 -22.38 -6.37 3.09
N GLY A 297 -23.57 -5.92 3.46
CA GLY A 297 -24.63 -6.77 4.01
C GLY A 297 -24.20 -7.44 5.30
N ALA A 298 -24.11 -8.77 5.25
CA ALA A 298 -23.73 -9.64 6.35
C ALA A 298 -22.24 -10.03 6.34
N LYS A 299 -21.45 -9.48 5.41
CA LYS A 299 -20.04 -9.82 5.24
C LYS A 299 -19.18 -8.59 5.50
N LYS A 300 -18.19 -8.76 6.37
CA LYS A 300 -17.16 -7.76 6.62
C LYS A 300 -15.80 -8.34 6.28
N THR A 301 -15.11 -7.71 5.33
CA THR A 301 -13.74 -8.02 4.96
C THR A 301 -12.84 -6.94 5.52
N VAL A 302 -11.80 -7.32 6.24
CA VAL A 302 -10.80 -6.41 6.80
C VAL A 302 -9.42 -6.88 6.38
N ASN A 303 -8.65 -6.02 5.75
CA ASN A 303 -7.22 -6.19 5.57
C ASN A 303 -6.50 -5.21 6.49
N HIS A 304 -5.54 -5.69 7.27
CA HIS A 304 -4.71 -4.89 8.15
C HIS A 304 -3.25 -5.22 7.92
N LEU A 305 -2.53 -4.32 7.27
CA LEU A 305 -1.08 -4.40 7.09
C LEU A 305 -0.39 -3.50 8.11
N SER A 306 0.49 -4.09 8.91
CA SER A 306 1.39 -3.38 9.81
C SER A 306 2.84 -3.56 9.33
N ILE A 307 3.57 -2.46 9.19
CA ILE A 307 5.00 -2.44 8.88
C ILE A 307 5.70 -1.82 10.07
N LYS A 308 6.82 -2.40 10.51
CA LYS A 308 7.62 -1.86 11.61
C LYS A 308 9.10 -1.97 11.28
N LEU A 309 9.83 -0.88 11.47
CA LEU A 309 11.29 -0.90 11.44
C LEU A 309 11.81 -1.76 12.59
N LEU A 310 12.63 -2.73 12.25
CA LEU A 310 13.37 -3.55 13.19
C LEU A 310 14.64 -2.78 13.53
N ASN A 311 14.71 -2.28 14.75
CA ASN A 311 15.95 -1.68 15.25
C ASN A 311 17.01 -2.79 15.30
N ASN A 312 18.16 -2.56 14.65
CA ASN A 312 19.38 -3.30 14.92
C ASN A 312 19.95 -2.86 16.28
#